data_AF-A0A699VF39-F1
#
_entry.id   AF-A0A699VF39-F1
#
_cell.length_a   1.000
_cell.length_b   1.000
_cell.length_c   1.000
_cell.angle_alpha   90.00
_cell.angle_beta   90.00
_cell.angle_gamma   90.00
#
_symmetry.space_group_name_H-M   'P 1'
#
loop_
_entity.id
_entity.type
_entity.pdbx_description
1 polymer ?
#
loop_
_entity_poly.entity_id
_entity_poly.type
_entity_poly.pdbx_seq_one_letter_code
_entity_poly.pdbx_strand_id
1 'polypeptide(L)' 'VCLSKGLGAPVGSVIVGTKTFIDRARILRKTLGGGMRQVGILCAAALVALQENVPKLVTDHKNAKTLAGKTLLPKHVS' A
#
# COMPACT_ATOMS: atom_id res chain seq x y z
N VAL A 1 2.89 -2.71 -6.36
CA VAL A 1 2.78 -2.45 -4.91
C VAL A 1 1.75 -1.35 -4.66
N CYS A 2 0.80 -1.56 -3.74
CA CYS A 2 -0.18 -0.55 -3.35
C CYS A 2 0.37 0.33 -2.21
N LEU A 3 0.19 1.65 -2.29
CA LEU A 3 0.63 2.57 -1.23
C LEU A 3 -0.53 3.03 -0.32
N SER A 4 -1.76 3.00 -0.82
CA SER A 4 -2.94 3.48 -0.09
C SER A 4 -3.68 2.41 0.73
N LYS A 5 -2.95 1.44 1.26
CA LYS A 5 -3.48 0.39 2.14
C LYS A 5 -2.77 0.47 3.49
N GLY A 6 -2.17 -0.62 3.98
CA GLY A 6 -1.43 -0.65 5.25
C GLY A 6 -0.28 0.35 5.35
N LEU A 7 0.24 0.88 4.23
CA LEU A 7 1.25 1.93 4.25
C LEU A 7 0.67 3.32 4.57
N GLY A 8 -0.63 3.56 4.42
CA GLY A 8 -1.28 4.80 4.84
C GLY A 8 -1.09 6.01 3.93
N ALA A 9 -0.59 5.84 2.69
CA ALA A 9 -0.62 6.93 1.72
C ALA A 9 -2.07 7.26 1.31
N PRO A 10 -2.43 8.51 1.01
CA PRO A 10 -3.80 8.87 0.64
C PRO A 10 -4.27 8.21 -0.67
N VAL A 11 -3.37 8.09 -1.65
CA VAL A 11 -3.63 7.46 -2.95
C VAL A 11 -2.31 6.98 -3.55
N GLY A 12 -2.38 5.96 -4.40
CA GLY A 12 -1.28 5.61 -5.30
C GLY A 12 -0.88 4.14 -5.24
N SER A 13 -0.21 3.73 -6.31
CA SER A 13 0.40 2.41 -6.47
C SER A 13 1.62 2.55 -7.37
N VAL A 14 2.59 1.66 -7.19
CA VAL A 14 3.84 1.64 -7.95
C VAL A 14 3.98 0.31 -8.67
N ILE A 15 4.40 0.40 -9.92
CA ILE A 15 4.86 -0.73 -10.74
C ILE A 15 6.37 -0.54 -10.94
N VAL A 16 7.13 -1.61 -10.75
CA VAL A 16 8.60 -1.63 -10.86
C VAL A 16 8.99 -2.77 -11.79
N GLY A 17 10.02 -2.56 -12.62
CA GLY A 17 10.53 -3.56 -13.56
C GLY A 17 11.65 -2.99 -14.42
N THR A 18 12.00 -3.69 -15.50
CA THR A 18 13.03 -3.25 -16.44
C THR A 18 12.64 -1.95 -17.15
N LYS A 19 13.63 -1.24 -17.71
CA LYS A 19 13.38 -0.02 -18.48
C LYS A 19 12.39 -0.25 -19.63
N THR A 20 12.59 -1.30 -20.42
CA THR A 20 11.71 -1.65 -21.55
C THR A 20 10.28 -1.95 -21.11
N PHE A 21 10.10 -2.57 -19.94
CA PHE A 21 8.79 -2.80 -19.34
C PHE A 21 8.13 -1.50 -18.89
N ILE A 22 8.86 -0.62 -18.19
CA ILE A 22 8.34 0.66 -17.71
C ILE A 22 7.98 1.60 -18.85
N ASP A 23 8.72 1.59 -19.95
CA ASP A 23 8.41 2.41 -21.13
C ASP A 23 7.06 2.00 -21.76
N ARG A 24 6.78 0.69 -21.86
CA ARG A 24 5.46 0.19 -22.28
C ARG A 24 4.38 0.54 -21.27
N ALA A 25 4.65 0.37 -19.98
CA ALA A 25 3.69 0.67 -18.92
C ALA A 25 3.31 2.17 -18.88
N ARG A 26 4.23 3.08 -19.20
CA ARG A 26 3.97 4.54 -19.27
C ARG A 26 2.99 4.89 -20.39
N ILE A 27 3.11 4.25 -21.55
CA ILE A 27 2.18 4.43 -22.66
C ILE A 27 0.78 3.98 -22.22
N LEU A 28 0.66 2.76 -21.71
CA LEU A 28 -0.62 2.23 -21.21
C LEU A 28 -1.22 3.11 -20.11
N ARG A 29 -0.41 3.58 -19.16
CA ARG A 29 -0.85 4.51 -18.11
C ARG A 29 -1.49 5.77 -18.71
N LYS A 30 -0.94 6.31 -19.80
CA LYS A 30 -1.51 7.50 -20.45
C LYS A 30 -2.81 7.15 -21.19
N THR A 31 -2.82 6.03 -21.93
CA THR A 31 -4.01 5.55 -22.67
C THR A 31 -5.19 5.27 -21.74
N LEU A 32 -4.94 4.71 -20.57
CA LEU A 32 -5.97 4.40 -19.56
C LEU A 32 -6.34 5.61 -18.68
N GLY A 33 -5.82 6.81 -18.97
CA GLY A 33 -6.15 8.04 -18.23
C GLY A 33 -5.37 8.29 -16.94
N GLY A 34 -4.43 7.42 -16.57
CA GLY A 34 -3.57 7.57 -15.37
C GLY A 34 -2.45 8.61 -15.49
N GLY A 35 -2.41 9.38 -16.57
CA GLY A 35 -1.41 10.43 -16.83
C GLY A 35 -1.71 11.76 -16.12
N MET A 36 -1.81 11.72 -14.79
CA MET A 36 -2.13 12.87 -13.92
C MET A 36 -1.03 13.95 -13.92
N ARG A 37 -1.42 15.20 -13.64
CA ARG A 37 -0.54 16.36 -13.50
C ARG A 37 -0.40 16.74 -12.02
N GLN A 38 0.68 17.45 -11.67
CA GLN A 38 0.92 17.99 -10.32
C GLN A 38 0.85 16.94 -9.19
N VAL A 39 1.18 15.68 -9.50
CA VAL A 39 1.12 14.56 -8.54
C VAL A 39 2.18 14.60 -7.44
N GLY A 40 3.07 15.60 -7.44
CA GLY A 40 4.19 15.70 -6.51
C GLY A 40 3.78 15.64 -5.05
N ILE A 41 2.67 16.30 -4.68
CA ILE A 41 2.14 16.27 -3.30
C ILE A 41 1.70 14.86 -2.88
N LEU A 42 1.08 14.10 -3.80
CA LEU A 42 0.67 12.71 -3.56
C LEU A 42 1.90 11.81 -3.47
N CYS A 43 2.90 12.03 -4.33
CA CYS A 43 4.17 11.31 -4.30
C CYS A 43 4.96 11.56 -3.00
N ALA A 44 4.92 12.78 -2.46
CA ALA A 44 5.58 13.12 -1.20
C ALA A 44 4.93 12.37 -0.03
N ALA A 45 3.60 12.38 0.08
CA ALA A 45 2.88 11.62 1.10
C ALA A 45 3.15 10.09 0.97
N ALA A 46 3.20 9.58 -0.26
CA ALA A 46 3.55 8.20 -0.55
C ALA A 46 4.99 7.83 -0.12
N LEU A 47 5.95 8.74 -0.29
CA LEU A 47 7.34 8.54 0.12
C LEU A 47 7.47 8.48 1.65
N VAL A 48 6.82 9.40 2.36
CA VAL A 48 6.75 9.41 3.84
C VAL A 48 6.13 8.10 4.35
N ALA A 49 4.98 7.71 3.79
CA ALA A 49 4.32 6.45 4.10
C ALA A 49 5.24 5.23 3.93
N LEU A 50 6.02 5.19 2.84
CA LEU A 50 6.96 4.10 2.59
C LEU A 50 8.10 4.07 3.60
N GLN A 51 8.67 5.22 3.94
CA GLN A 51 9.81 5.30 4.86
C GLN A 51 9.41 5.03 6.31
N GLU A 52 8.27 5.55 6.74
CA GLU A 52 7.89 5.53 8.16
C GLU A 52 6.95 4.38 8.54
N ASN A 53 6.10 3.90 7.62
CA ASN A 53 5.04 2.95 7.99
C ASN A 53 5.36 1.49 7.65
N VAL A 54 6.33 1.21 6.77
CA VAL A 54 6.77 -0.19 6.50
C VAL A 54 7.19 -0.92 7.80
N PRO A 55 8.01 -0.34 8.69
CA PRO A 55 8.39 -1.04 9.93
C PRO A 55 7.19 -1.27 10.88
N LYS A 56 6.17 -0.42 10.82
CA LYS A 56 4.98 -0.48 11.69
C LYS A 56 4.04 -1.64 11.34
N LEU A 57 4.09 -2.16 10.11
CA LEU A 57 3.26 -3.31 9.67
C LEU A 57 3.44 -4.56 10.54
N VAL A 58 4.60 -4.72 11.18
CA VAL A 58 4.83 -5.83 12.13
C VAL A 58 3.85 -5.76 13.30
N THR A 59 3.53 -4.56 13.78
CA THR A 59 2.54 -4.35 14.85
C THR A 59 1.14 -4.70 14.37
N ASP A 60 0.77 -4.34 13.14
CA ASP A 60 -0.52 -4.71 12.56
C ASP A 60 -0.67 -6.23 12.47
N HIS A 61 0.37 -6.93 12.03
CA HIS A 61 0.38 -8.41 12.01
C HIS A 61 0.23 -9.01 13.42
N LYS A 62 0.90 -8.45 14.44
CA LYS A 62 0.77 -8.89 15.84
C LYS A 62 -0.65 -8.68 16.37
N ASN A 63 -1.25 -7.52 16.07
CA ASN A 63 -2.61 -7.19 16.47
C ASN A 63 -3.62 -8.11 15.79
N ALA A 64 -3.46 -8.37 14.49
CA ALA A 64 -4.30 -9.30 13.74
C ALA A 64 -4.24 -10.73 14.32
N LYS A 65 -3.04 -11.22 14.68
CA LYS A 65 -2.88 -12.53 15.34
C LYS A 65 -3.55 -12.57 16.71
N THR A 66 -3.37 -11.52 17.51
CA THR A 66 -4.02 -11.40 18.83
C THR A 66 -5.54 -11.40 18.69
N LEU A 67 -6.07 -10.65 17.72
CA LEU A 67 -7.50 -10.58 17.45
C LEU A 67 -8.04 -11.95 17.00
N ALA A 68 -7.36 -12.62 16.08
CA ALA A 68 -7.76 -13.97 15.65
C ALA A 68 -7.79 -14.95 16.83
N GLY A 69 -6.75 -14.96 17.68
CA GLY A 69 -6.72 -15.81 18.87
C GLY A 69 -7.85 -15.52 19.87
N LYS A 70 -8.23 -14.26 20.04
CA LYS A 70 -9.36 -13.86 20.92
C LYS A 70 -10.72 -14.22 20.34
N THR A 71 -10.88 -14.14 19.03
CA THR A 71 -12.15 -14.45 18.35
C THR A 71 -12.37 -15.96 18.18
N LEU A 72 -11.30 -16.75 18.10
CA LEU A 72 -11.35 -18.20 17.94
C LEU A 72 -11.46 -18.99 19.26
N LEU A 73 -11.39 -18.33 20.41
CA LEU A 73 -11.82 -18.93 21.67
C LEU A 73 -13.36 -18.90 21.71
N PRO A 74 -14.05 -20.05 21.79
CA PRO A 74 -15.50 -20.06 21.90
C PRO A 74 -15.92 -19.26 23.13
N LYS A 75 -16.69 -18.18 22.93
CA LYS A 75 -17.35 -17.41 24.00
C LYS A 75 -18.52 -18.18 24.66
N HIS A 76 -18.45 -19.50 24.70
CA HIS A 76 -19.40 -20.36 25.39
C HIS A 76 -18.66 -21.53 26.05
N VAL A 77 -18.19 -21.33 27.27
CA VAL A 77 -18.34 -22.32 28.35
C VAL A 77 -18.45 -21.55 29.67
N SER A 78 -19.64 -21.66 30.28
CA SER A 78 -20.07 -21.32 31.66
C SER A 78 -19.73 -19.93 32.21
#